data_AF-A0A9X5E3J2-F1
#
_entry.id   AF-A0A9X5E3J2-F1
#
_cell.length_a   1.000
_cell.length_b   1.000
_cell.length_c   1.000
_cell.angle_alpha   90.00
_cell.angle_beta   90.00
_cell.angle_gamma   90.00
#
_symmetry.space_group_name_H-M   'P 1'
#
loop_
_entity.id
_entity.type
_entity.pdbx_description
1 polymer ?
#
loop_
_entity_poly.entity_id
_entity_poly.type
_entity_poly.pdbx_seq_one_letter_code
_entity_poly.pdbx_strand_id
1 'polypeptide(L)'
;MEAQMQQIENSNPTSPEESTALSTVSSESQFSPTTQSIKKGEWIVSQVLTFLSNMFGILKDFFNRYRQAIISILIIVGAIVSLRVVLAVMDALNDVPLLEPTFQLIGIGYSAWFVSRYLLKPSTRQELAQKWQGFLGELEK
;
A
#
# COMPACT_ATOMS: atom_id res chain seq x y z
N MET A 1 -47.32 -57.67 63.47
CA MET A 1 -46.70 -57.09 64.67
C MET A 1 -45.22 -56.93 64.32
N GLU A 2 -44.59 -55.77 64.16
CA GLU A 2 -44.90 -54.36 64.46
C GLU A 2 -44.08 -53.47 63.51
N ALA A 3 -44.51 -52.22 63.36
CA ALA A 3 -43.89 -51.17 62.57
C ALA A 3 -42.69 -50.53 63.28
N GLN A 4 -41.76 -49.91 62.53
CA GLN A 4 -41.33 -48.51 62.76
C GLN A 4 -40.43 -47.95 61.64
N MET A 5 -40.68 -46.68 61.32
CA MET A 5 -40.04 -45.78 60.35
C MET A 5 -38.83 -45.03 60.95
N GLN A 6 -38.16 -44.22 60.10
CA GLN A 6 -37.24 -43.08 60.36
C GLN A 6 -35.74 -43.45 60.34
N GLN A 7 -34.80 -42.70 59.75
CA GLN A 7 -34.78 -41.39 59.07
C GLN A 7 -33.39 -41.27 58.40
N ILE A 8 -33.33 -40.69 57.20
CA ILE A 8 -32.08 -40.46 56.44
C ILE A 8 -31.33 -39.28 57.06
N GLU A 9 -30.08 -39.50 57.45
CA GLU A 9 -29.19 -38.55 58.12
C GLU A 9 -28.42 -37.68 57.10
N ASN A 10 -28.65 -36.36 57.24
CA ASN A 10 -27.87 -35.14 56.95
C ASN A 10 -27.33 -34.90 55.52
N SER A 11 -27.84 -33.96 54.71
CA SER A 11 -28.08 -32.50 54.82
C SER A 11 -26.86 -31.61 54.51
N ASN A 12 -26.79 -31.14 53.26
CA ASN A 12 -26.19 -29.87 52.85
C ASN A 12 -27.35 -28.96 52.41
N PRO A 13 -27.48 -27.72 52.90
CA PRO A 13 -26.98 -26.57 52.11
C PRO A 13 -26.52 -25.38 52.98
N THR A 14 -25.84 -24.40 52.37
CA THR A 14 -26.06 -22.92 52.51
C THR A 14 -24.76 -22.11 52.37
N SER A 15 -24.71 -21.30 51.31
CA SER A 15 -23.87 -20.09 51.09
C SER A 15 -24.48 -18.91 51.88
N PRO A 16 -23.81 -17.79 52.28
CA PRO A 16 -22.94 -17.00 51.40
C PRO A 16 -21.81 -16.14 52.05
N GLU A 17 -21.06 -15.49 51.13
CA GLU A 17 -20.40 -14.18 51.23
C GLU A 17 -18.92 -13.99 51.68
N GLU A 18 -18.20 -13.31 50.78
CA GLU A 18 -17.21 -12.24 51.03
C GLU A 18 -15.72 -12.57 51.26
N SER A 19 -14.93 -12.53 50.17
CA SER A 19 -13.60 -11.89 50.19
C SER A 19 -13.07 -11.63 48.78
N THR A 20 -13.08 -10.35 48.44
CA THR A 20 -12.24 -9.66 47.45
C THR A 20 -10.79 -10.16 47.43
N ALA A 21 -10.29 -10.55 46.26
CA ALA A 21 -8.88 -10.39 45.92
C ALA A 21 -8.71 -10.28 44.39
N LEU A 22 -8.59 -9.04 43.96
CA LEU A 22 -8.12 -8.57 42.67
C LEU A 22 -6.80 -9.27 42.29
N SER A 23 -6.82 -10.17 41.31
CA SER A 23 -5.59 -10.62 40.64
C SER A 23 -5.39 -9.77 39.39
N THR A 24 -4.79 -8.61 39.61
CA THR A 24 -4.15 -7.78 38.59
C THR A 24 -3.10 -8.63 37.87
N VAL A 25 -3.40 -9.04 36.64
CA VAL A 25 -2.42 -9.47 35.66
C VAL A 25 -1.57 -8.25 35.30
N SER A 26 -0.53 -8.01 36.10
CA SER A 26 0.60 -7.15 35.73
C SER A 26 1.67 -8.04 35.11
N SER A 27 1.58 -8.28 33.80
CA SER A 27 2.73 -8.75 33.03
C SER A 27 3.67 -7.59 32.79
N GLU A 28 4.49 -7.31 33.80
CA GLU A 28 5.61 -6.39 33.67
C GLU A 28 6.63 -7.01 32.70
N SER A 29 6.73 -6.39 31.53
CA SER A 29 7.64 -6.78 30.46
C SER A 29 9.08 -6.44 30.87
N GLN A 30 9.73 -7.31 31.64
CA GLN A 30 11.18 -7.25 31.84
C GLN A 30 11.90 -7.74 30.59
N PHE A 31 12.19 -6.81 29.69
CA PHE A 31 13.23 -6.97 28.67
C PHE A 31 14.60 -6.98 29.37
N SER A 32 15.14 -8.17 29.61
CA SER A 32 16.58 -8.36 29.82
C SER A 32 17.18 -8.93 28.53
N PRO A 33 18.19 -8.30 27.91
CA PRO A 33 18.86 -8.88 26.75
C PRO A 33 19.75 -10.01 27.24
N THR A 34 19.23 -11.23 27.27
CA THR A 34 20.04 -12.41 27.55
C THR A 34 21.07 -12.56 26.43
N THR A 35 22.32 -12.23 26.72
CA THR A 35 23.47 -12.35 25.80
C THR A 35 23.61 -13.76 25.19
N GLN A 36 23.07 -14.79 25.84
CA GLN A 36 23.00 -16.17 25.32
C GLN A 36 21.94 -16.34 24.20
N SER A 37 20.83 -15.60 24.27
CA SER A 37 19.75 -15.60 23.26
C SER A 37 20.21 -14.91 21.97
N ILE A 38 21.13 -13.94 22.08
CA ILE A 38 21.75 -13.27 20.93
C ILE A 38 22.62 -14.26 20.13
N LYS A 39 23.42 -15.11 20.79
CA LYS A 39 24.22 -16.18 20.15
C LYS A 39 23.36 -17.27 19.49
N LYS A 40 22.21 -17.60 20.07
CA LYS A 40 21.24 -18.53 19.48
C LYS A 40 20.45 -17.88 18.33
N GLY A 41 20.31 -16.56 18.32
CA GLY A 41 19.71 -15.80 17.23
C GLY A 41 20.54 -15.84 15.95
N GLU A 42 21.87 -15.79 16.06
CA GLU A 42 22.78 -15.79 14.90
C GLU A 42 22.60 -17.02 13.99
N TRP A 43 22.38 -18.22 14.56
CA TRP A 43 22.18 -19.45 13.77
C TRP A 43 20.78 -19.53 13.14
N ILE A 44 19.76 -19.00 13.81
CA ILE A 44 18.38 -19.00 13.31
C ILE A 44 18.25 -18.00 12.16
N VAL A 45 18.84 -16.82 12.32
CA VAL A 45 18.85 -15.79 11.28
C VAL A 45 19.64 -16.27 10.07
N SER A 46 20.79 -16.92 10.25
CA SER A 46 21.55 -17.45 9.11
C SER A 46 20.82 -18.57 8.37
N GLN A 47 20.12 -19.47 9.07
CA GLN A 47 19.35 -20.53 8.43
C GLN A 47 18.16 -19.99 7.64
N VAL A 48 17.44 -19.01 8.20
CA VAL A 48 16.35 -18.32 7.50
C VAL A 48 16.89 -17.54 6.30
N LEU A 49 17.99 -16.80 6.45
CA LEU A 49 18.63 -16.09 5.33
C LEU A 49 19.17 -17.02 4.26
N THR A 50 19.67 -18.20 4.62
CA THR A 50 20.18 -19.19 3.66
C THR A 50 19.04 -19.82 2.86
N PHE A 51 17.95 -20.18 3.53
CA PHE A 51 16.72 -20.62 2.86
C PHE A 51 16.13 -19.52 1.98
N LEU A 52 16.08 -18.28 2.49
CA LEU A 52 15.57 -17.13 1.76
C LEU A 52 16.47 -16.77 0.58
N SER A 53 17.80 -16.89 0.70
CA SER A 53 18.75 -16.67 -0.39
C SER A 53 18.61 -17.73 -1.48
N ASN A 54 18.41 -19.00 -1.10
CA ASN A 54 18.16 -20.07 -2.06
C ASN A 54 16.84 -19.85 -2.81
N MET A 55 15.78 -19.46 -2.07
CA MET A 55 14.47 -19.17 -2.66
C MET A 55 14.48 -17.90 -3.52
N PHE A 56 15.12 -16.82 -3.05
CA PHE A 56 15.31 -15.60 -3.82
C PHE A 56 16.21 -15.83 -5.03
N GLY A 57 17.19 -16.72 -4.96
CA GLY A 57 18.02 -17.11 -6.10
C GLY A 57 17.17 -17.73 -7.21
N ILE A 58 16.33 -18.69 -6.86
CA ILE A 58 15.36 -19.32 -7.76
C ILE A 58 14.37 -18.27 -8.30
N LEU A 59 13.81 -17.42 -7.43
CA LEU A 59 12.88 -16.36 -7.80
C LEU A 59 13.52 -15.30 -8.72
N LYS A 60 14.80 -15.00 -8.51
CA LYS A 60 15.60 -14.11 -9.35
C LYS A 60 15.83 -14.72 -10.73
N ASP A 61 16.15 -16.01 -10.80
CA ASP A 61 16.31 -16.70 -12.08
C ASP A 61 14.98 -16.76 -12.85
N PHE A 62 13.87 -17.02 -12.16
CA PHE A 62 12.53 -16.93 -12.74
C PHE A 62 12.21 -15.51 -13.21
N PHE A 63 12.44 -14.50 -12.39
CA PHE A 63 12.17 -13.11 -12.74
C PHE A 63 13.04 -12.66 -13.91
N ASN A 64 14.32 -13.05 -13.94
CA ASN A 64 15.24 -12.71 -15.03
C ASN A 64 14.83 -13.42 -16.33
N ARG A 65 14.41 -14.68 -16.26
CA ARG A 65 13.91 -15.45 -17.41
C ARG A 65 12.60 -14.90 -17.97
N TYR A 66 11.69 -14.46 -17.10
CA TYR A 66 10.37 -13.95 -17.51
C TYR A 66 10.28 -12.43 -17.52
N ARG A 67 11.39 -11.71 -17.37
CA ARG A 67 11.43 -10.25 -17.20
C ARG A 67 10.63 -9.53 -18.27
N GLN A 68 10.78 -9.93 -19.53
CA GLN A 68 10.09 -9.32 -20.66
C GLN A 68 8.57 -9.54 -20.60
N ALA A 69 8.13 -10.75 -20.26
CA ALA A 69 6.70 -11.07 -20.14
C ALA A 69 6.07 -10.39 -18.92
N ILE A 70 6.77 -10.38 -17.78
CA ILE A 70 6.32 -9.70 -16.55
C ILE A 70 6.17 -8.20 -16.80
N ILE A 71 7.15 -7.56 -17.45
CA ILE A 71 7.07 -6.13 -17.80
C ILE A 71 5.90 -5.89 -18.76
N SER A 72 5.70 -6.75 -19.76
CA SER A 72 4.57 -6.61 -20.68
C SER A 72 3.22 -6.69 -19.98
N ILE A 73 3.03 -7.69 -19.11
CA ILE A 73 1.83 -7.85 -18.29
C ILE A 73 1.66 -6.66 -17.35
N LEU A 74 2.74 -6.20 -16.71
CA LEU A 74 2.73 -5.03 -15.84
C LEU A 74 2.30 -3.78 -16.59
N ILE A 75 2.78 -3.58 -17.83
CA ILE A 75 2.37 -2.45 -18.67
C ILE A 75 0.89 -2.58 -19.04
N ILE A 76 0.41 -3.77 -19.42
CA ILE A 76 -1.00 -3.98 -19.79
C ILE A 76 -1.90 -3.72 -18.58
N VAL A 77 -1.59 -4.31 -17.43
CA VAL A 77 -2.32 -4.09 -16.17
C VAL A 77 -2.22 -2.63 -15.76
N GLY A 78 -1.03 -2.04 -15.81
CA GLY A 78 -0.77 -0.65 -15.52
C GLY A 78 -1.56 0.30 -16.42
N ALA A 79 -1.69 -0.01 -17.70
CA ALA A 79 -2.51 0.73 -18.65
C ALA A 79 -4.00 0.63 -18.30
N ILE A 80 -4.50 -0.56 -17.95
CA ILE A 80 -5.89 -0.75 -17.53
C ILE A 80 -6.17 0.03 -16.23
N VAL A 81 -5.28 -0.05 -15.24
CA VAL A 81 -5.40 0.69 -13.98
C VAL A 81 -5.34 2.19 -14.25
N SER A 82 -4.41 2.65 -15.08
CA SER A 82 -4.30 4.07 -15.43
C SER A 82 -5.58 4.56 -16.12
N LEU A 83 -6.14 3.76 -17.04
CA LEU A 83 -7.41 4.08 -17.68
C LEU A 83 -8.54 4.17 -16.65
N ARG A 84 -8.62 3.22 -15.70
CA ARG A 84 -9.59 3.26 -14.59
C ARG A 84 -9.42 4.51 -13.74
N VAL A 85 -8.18 4.91 -13.43
CA VAL A 85 -7.91 6.13 -12.68
C VAL A 85 -8.35 7.35 -13.46
N VAL A 86 -8.05 7.44 -14.77
CA VAL A 86 -8.51 8.55 -15.61
C VAL A 86 -10.03 8.61 -15.67
N LEU A 87 -10.71 7.47 -15.81
CA LEU A 87 -12.17 7.40 -15.79
C LEU A 87 -12.73 7.82 -14.42
N ALA A 88 -12.15 7.34 -13.33
CA ALA A 88 -12.55 7.72 -11.97
C ALA A 88 -12.30 9.20 -11.68
N VAL A 89 -11.22 9.77 -12.23
CA VAL A 89 -10.97 11.20 -12.18
C VAL A 89 -12.02 11.93 -12.98
N MET A 90 -12.36 11.51 -14.20
CA MET A 90 -13.45 12.13 -14.98
C MET A 90 -14.80 12.07 -14.27
N ASP A 91 -15.11 10.95 -13.62
CA ASP A 91 -16.32 10.78 -12.82
C ASP A 91 -16.30 11.75 -11.62
N ALA A 92 -15.18 11.81 -10.89
CA ALA A 92 -14.99 12.75 -9.79
C ALA A 92 -14.99 14.23 -10.22
N LEU A 93 -14.51 14.54 -11.43
CA LEU A 93 -14.58 15.89 -12.00
C LEU A 93 -16.02 16.27 -12.30
N ASN A 94 -16.82 15.33 -12.84
CA ASN A 94 -18.24 15.53 -13.11
C ASN A 94 -19.05 15.71 -11.82
N ASP A 95 -18.65 15.04 -10.73
CA ASP A 95 -19.26 15.19 -9.41
C ASP A 95 -18.78 16.43 -8.64
N VAL A 96 -17.67 17.07 -9.05
CA VAL A 96 -17.13 18.27 -8.41
C VAL A 96 -17.32 19.51 -9.30
N PRO A 97 -18.32 20.36 -9.01
CA PRO A 97 -18.71 21.48 -9.88
C PRO A 97 -17.68 22.61 -10.00
N LEU A 98 -16.56 22.55 -9.27
CA LEU A 98 -15.49 23.55 -9.31
C LEU A 98 -14.31 23.15 -10.20
N LEU A 99 -14.17 21.88 -10.55
CA LEU A 99 -13.04 21.39 -11.32
C LEU A 99 -13.15 21.75 -12.81
N GLU A 100 -14.33 21.57 -13.40
CA GLU A 100 -14.60 21.97 -14.79
C GLU A 100 -14.28 23.46 -15.07
N PRO A 101 -14.80 24.43 -14.29
CA PRO A 101 -14.48 25.84 -14.51
C PRO A 101 -13.02 26.20 -14.18
N THR A 102 -12.37 25.52 -13.24
CA THR A 102 -10.95 25.79 -12.92
C THR A 102 -10.01 25.29 -14.01
N PHE A 103 -10.23 24.10 -14.57
CA PHE A 103 -9.48 23.61 -15.72
C PHE A 103 -9.73 24.46 -16.98
N GLN A 104 -10.97 24.90 -17.20
CA GLN A 104 -11.27 25.82 -18.30
C GLN A 104 -10.56 27.17 -18.13
N LEU A 105 -10.53 27.71 -16.91
CA LEU A 105 -9.83 28.95 -16.61
C LEU A 105 -8.31 28.80 -16.78
N ILE A 106 -7.74 27.69 -16.31
CA ILE A 106 -6.30 27.37 -16.52
C ILE A 106 -6.00 27.23 -18.02
N GLY A 107 -6.86 26.53 -18.76
CA GLY A 107 -6.72 26.28 -20.19
C GLY A 107 -6.77 27.58 -20.99
N ILE A 108 -7.81 28.39 -20.77
CA ILE A 108 -7.95 29.69 -21.44
C ILE A 108 -6.81 30.63 -21.03
N GLY A 109 -6.43 30.67 -19.74
CA GLY A 109 -5.31 31.49 -19.29
C GLY A 109 -4.00 31.12 -19.97
N TYR A 110 -3.69 29.83 -20.03
CA TYR A 110 -2.47 29.34 -20.65
C TYR A 110 -2.49 29.46 -22.18
N SER A 111 -3.63 29.18 -22.82
CA SER A 111 -3.82 29.37 -24.25
C SER A 111 -3.71 30.84 -24.64
N ALA A 112 -4.36 31.75 -23.90
CA ALA A 112 -4.26 33.19 -24.15
C ALA A 112 -2.83 33.70 -23.95
N TRP A 113 -2.15 33.26 -22.89
CA TRP A 113 -0.73 33.57 -22.66
C TRP A 113 0.16 33.02 -23.77
N PHE A 114 -0.02 31.77 -24.18
CA PHE A 114 0.76 31.12 -25.24
C PHE A 114 0.57 31.80 -26.59
N VAL A 115 -0.69 32.07 -26.96
CA VAL A 115 -1.02 32.77 -28.20
C VAL A 115 -0.42 34.17 -28.19
N SER A 116 -0.61 34.94 -27.12
CA SER A 116 -0.01 36.28 -26.98
C SER A 116 1.53 36.25 -27.01
N ARG A 117 2.14 35.29 -26.32
CA ARG A 117 3.60 35.24 -26.13
C ARG A 117 4.36 34.69 -27.33
N TYR A 118 3.84 33.68 -28.00
CA TYR A 118 4.53 32.93 -29.06
C TYR A 118 3.91 33.15 -30.44
N LEU A 119 2.59 33.28 -30.53
CA LEU A 119 1.92 33.50 -31.80
C LEU A 119 1.79 34.98 -32.15
N LEU A 120 1.63 35.95 -31.25
CA LEU A 120 1.45 37.34 -31.70
C LEU A 120 2.77 38.08 -31.93
N LYS A 121 3.85 37.68 -31.24
CA LYS A 121 5.15 38.32 -31.39
C LYS A 121 5.86 37.81 -32.66
N PRO A 122 6.13 38.67 -33.66
CA PRO A 122 6.72 38.25 -34.94
C PRO A 122 8.11 37.62 -34.78
N SER A 123 8.92 38.11 -33.84
CA SER A 123 10.22 37.51 -33.50
C SER A 123 10.07 36.09 -32.95
N THR A 124 9.03 35.83 -32.17
CA THR A 124 8.81 34.52 -31.55
C THR A 124 8.20 33.50 -32.53
N ARG A 125 7.45 33.95 -33.56
CA ARG A 125 7.00 33.09 -34.67
C ARG A 125 8.17 32.53 -35.47
N GLN A 126 9.17 33.36 -35.77
CA GLN A 126 10.34 32.94 -36.54
C GLN A 126 11.20 31.94 -35.77
N GLU A 127 11.39 32.15 -34.46
CA GLU A 127 12.10 31.20 -33.60
C GLU A 127 11.37 29.84 -33.52
N LEU A 128 10.04 29.83 -33.42
CA LEU A 128 9.27 28.58 -33.42
C LEU A 128 9.37 27.84 -34.75
N ALA A 129 9.28 28.55 -35.88
CA ALA A 129 9.39 27.96 -37.20
C ALA A 129 10.79 27.38 -37.47
N GLN A 130 11.84 28.11 -37.07
CA GLN A 130 13.22 27.63 -37.17
C GLN A 130 13.47 26.41 -36.28
N LYS A 131 12.95 26.41 -35.04
CA LYS A 131 13.05 25.24 -34.15
C LYS A 131 12.35 24.01 -34.72
N TRP A 132 11.17 24.18 -35.30
CA TRP A 132 10.43 23.09 -35.95
C TRP A 132 11.17 22.53 -37.16
N GLN A 133 11.73 23.41 -38.02
CA GLN A 133 12.53 22.99 -39.16
C GLN A 133 13.83 22.28 -38.74
N GLY A 134 14.49 22.77 -37.68
CA GLY A 134 15.65 22.10 -37.10
C GLY A 134 15.33 20.71 -36.58
N PHE A 135 14.22 20.55 -35.85
CA PHE A 135 13.78 19.26 -35.34
C PHE A 135 13.43 18.26 -36.45
N LEU A 136 12.70 18.69 -37.48
CA LEU A 136 12.35 17.86 -38.63
C LEU A 136 13.59 17.43 -39.42
N GLY A 137 14.55 18.34 -39.63
CA GLY A 137 15.80 18.02 -40.32
C GLY A 137 16.70 17.04 -39.56
N GLU A 138 16.55 16.93 -38.25
CA GLU A 138 17.26 15.94 -37.43
C GLU A 138 16.60 14.56 -37.43
N LEU A 139 15.30 14.46 -37.70
CA LEU A 139 14.59 13.19 -37.82
C LEU A 139 14.70 12.53 -39.21
N GLU A 140 15.06 13.30 -40.24
CA GLU A 140 15.24 12.80 -41.62
C GLU A 140 16.66 12.25 -41.88
N LYS A 141 17.57 12.36 -40.91
CA LYS A 141 18.96 11.90 -41.01
C LYS A 141 19.19 10.57 -40.30
#